data_AF-A0A9W6YEE8-F1
#
_entry.id   AF-A0A9W6YEE8-F1
#
_cell.length_a   1.000
_cell.length_b   1.000
_cell.length_c   1.000
_cell.angle_alpha   90.00
_cell.angle_beta   90.00
_cell.angle_gamma   90.00
#
_symmetry.space_group_name_H-M   'P 1'
#
loop_
_entity.id
_entity.type
_entity.pdbx_description
1 polymer ?
#
loop_
_entity_poly.entity_id
_entity_poly.type
_entity_poly.pdbx_seq_one_letter_code
_entity_poly.pdbx_strand_id
1 'polypeptide(L)'
;MDFVQRRQAVIRFVQDAIAASVDRQKLNADNNGRGNSNDFKVGSLVLLATQNLAKHAVSAFGASLLAPRFIGPFTVLAKHGNAYTLDIPSSMRLHPTFYVGRLKPYSQLESPVVVALRCPFGWVTTARHAFGAWQARGWNGHKLKWVEWCDLIGGSFMIGMVNAETA
;
A
#
# COMPACT_ATOMS: atom_id res chain seq x y z
N MET A 1 -27.66 0.14 -64.25
CA MET A 1 -27.72 -0.17 -62.81
C MET A 1 -28.73 0.74 -62.14
N ASP A 2 -29.83 0.14 -61.66
CA ASP A 2 -30.96 0.86 -61.08
C ASP A 2 -30.61 1.54 -59.75
N PHE A 3 -31.25 2.67 -59.42
CA PHE A 3 -30.99 3.45 -58.21
C PHE A 3 -31.36 2.67 -56.94
N VAL A 4 -32.46 1.91 -56.99
CA VAL A 4 -32.97 1.12 -55.86
C VAL A 4 -31.96 0.05 -55.46
N GLN A 5 -31.37 -0.64 -56.43
CA GLN A 5 -30.35 -1.67 -56.21
C GLN A 5 -29.09 -1.11 -55.53
N ARG A 6 -28.64 0.09 -55.94
CA ARG A 6 -27.49 0.76 -55.31
C ARG A 6 -27.77 1.12 -53.86
N ARG A 7 -28.95 1.67 -53.55
CA ARG A 7 -29.33 1.99 -52.17
C ARG A 7 -29.41 0.75 -51.29
N GLN A 8 -30.00 -0.32 -51.80
CA GLN A 8 -30.07 -1.60 -51.08
C GLN A 8 -28.68 -2.18 -50.81
N ALA A 9 -27.76 -2.11 -51.78
CA ALA A 9 -26.38 -2.56 -51.60
C ALA A 9 -25.66 -1.77 -50.50
N VAL A 10 -25.83 -0.44 -50.45
CA VAL A 10 -25.23 0.40 -49.40
C VAL A 10 -25.80 0.07 -48.02
N ILE A 11 -27.11 -0.12 -47.90
CA ILE A 11 -27.74 -0.48 -46.60
C ILE A 11 -27.20 -1.83 -46.11
N ARG A 12 -27.14 -2.83 -46.99
CA ARG A 12 -26.58 -4.15 -46.63
C ARG A 12 -25.12 -4.05 -46.19
N PHE A 13 -24.31 -3.30 -46.94
CA PHE A 13 -22.90 -3.09 -46.58
C PHE A 13 -22.74 -2.46 -45.18
N VAL A 14 -23.55 -1.46 -44.85
CA VAL A 14 -23.51 -0.82 -43.53
C VAL A 14 -23.94 -1.79 -42.43
N GLN A 15 -25.00 -2.58 -42.66
CA GLN A 15 -25.46 -3.59 -41.70
C GLN A 15 -24.39 -4.65 -41.45
N ASP A 16 -23.75 -5.15 -42.51
CA ASP A 16 -22.68 -6.15 -42.43
C ASP A 16 -21.46 -5.59 -41.69
N ALA A 17 -21.10 -4.31 -41.94
CA ALA A 17 -20.00 -3.65 -41.25
C ALA A 17 -20.26 -3.44 -39.75
N ILE A 18 -21.51 -3.11 -39.39
CA ILE A 18 -21.93 -3.00 -37.98
C ILE A 18 -21.88 -4.37 -37.31
N ALA A 19 -22.43 -5.41 -37.94
CA ALA A 19 -22.41 -6.77 -37.42
C ALA A 19 -20.97 -7.26 -37.18
N ALA A 20 -20.10 -7.11 -38.18
CA ALA A 20 -18.69 -7.46 -38.07
C ALA A 20 -17.97 -6.66 -36.97
N SER A 21 -18.35 -5.41 -36.74
CA SER A 21 -17.77 -4.59 -35.67
C SER A 21 -18.21 -5.07 -34.29
N VAL A 22 -19.48 -5.45 -34.12
CA VAL A 22 -20.00 -6.05 -32.87
C VAL A 22 -19.32 -7.38 -32.57
N ASP A 23 -19.15 -8.23 -33.58
CA ASP A 23 -18.47 -9.52 -33.41
C ASP A 23 -17.01 -9.34 -32.98
N ARG A 24 -16.28 -8.38 -33.57
CA ARG A 24 -14.92 -8.04 -33.14
C ARG A 24 -14.88 -7.52 -31.71
N GLN A 25 -15.83 -6.66 -31.32
CA GLN A 25 -15.90 -6.16 -29.95
C GLN A 25 -16.17 -7.28 -28.96
N LYS A 26 -17.07 -8.23 -29.30
CA LYS A 26 -17.36 -9.41 -28.50
C LYS A 26 -16.10 -10.28 -28.33
N LEU A 27 -15.43 -10.65 -29.43
CA LEU A 27 -14.21 -11.44 -29.40
C LEU A 27 -13.11 -10.76 -28.57
N ASN A 28 -12.92 -9.45 -28.73
CA ASN A 28 -11.95 -8.70 -27.93
C ASN A 28 -12.32 -8.65 -26.45
N ALA A 29 -13.61 -8.50 -26.12
CA ALA A 29 -14.09 -8.51 -24.75
C ALA A 29 -13.96 -9.89 -24.09
N ASP A 30 -14.19 -10.96 -24.85
CA ASP A 30 -14.05 -12.34 -24.38
C ASP A 30 -12.56 -12.70 -24.19
N ASN A 31 -11.70 -12.35 -25.16
CA ASN A 31 -10.24 -12.58 -25.11
C ASN A 31 -9.54 -11.75 -24.04
N ASN A 32 -9.91 -10.46 -23.91
CA ASN A 32 -9.39 -9.58 -22.86
C ASN A 32 -10.27 -9.63 -21.59
N GLY A 33 -11.07 -10.69 -21.48
CA GLY A 33 -12.06 -10.85 -20.43
C GLY A 33 -11.46 -10.87 -19.03
N ARG A 34 -12.38 -10.90 -18.07
CA ARG A 34 -12.19 -10.93 -16.61
C ARG A 34 -11.42 -12.17 -16.14
N GLY A 35 -10.15 -12.32 -16.51
CA GLY A 35 -9.29 -13.49 -16.26
C GLY A 35 -8.87 -13.70 -14.80
N ASN A 36 -9.55 -13.05 -13.86
CA ASN A 36 -9.25 -13.10 -12.43
C ASN A 36 -10.00 -14.30 -11.82
N SER A 37 -9.39 -15.48 -11.84
CA SER A 37 -9.97 -16.71 -11.27
C SER A 37 -9.77 -16.86 -9.76
N ASN A 38 -9.58 -15.75 -9.03
CA ASN A 38 -9.32 -15.82 -7.59
C ASN A 38 -10.61 -16.10 -6.82
N ASP A 39 -10.65 -17.22 -6.10
CA ASP A 39 -11.77 -17.53 -5.22
C ASP A 39 -11.44 -17.19 -3.77
N PHE A 40 -12.27 -16.35 -3.16
CA PHE A 40 -12.18 -15.98 -1.75
C PHE A 40 -13.32 -16.63 -0.98
N LYS A 41 -13.01 -17.14 0.22
CA LYS A 41 -14.04 -17.67 1.13
C LYS A 41 -14.63 -16.53 1.96
N VAL A 42 -15.91 -16.66 2.31
CA VAL A 42 -16.53 -15.76 3.30
C VAL A 42 -15.77 -15.90 4.63
N GLY A 43 -15.47 -14.78 5.27
CA GLY A 43 -14.64 -14.71 6.48
C GLY A 43 -13.14 -14.63 6.22
N SER A 44 -12.67 -14.78 4.98
CA SER A 44 -11.26 -14.57 4.65
C SER A 44 -10.89 -13.07 4.68
N LEU A 45 -9.65 -12.79 5.05
CA LEU A 45 -9.09 -11.44 4.98
C LEU A 45 -8.54 -11.19 3.57
N VAL A 46 -8.93 -10.06 2.99
CA VAL A 46 -8.50 -9.65 1.65
C VAL A 46 -8.03 -8.20 1.66
N LEU A 47 -7.06 -7.92 0.82
CA LEU A 47 -6.59 -6.58 0.54
C LEU A 47 -7.33 -5.99 -0.65
N LEU A 48 -7.72 -4.72 -0.56
CA LEU A 48 -8.42 -4.00 -1.62
C LEU A 48 -7.46 -3.10 -2.42
N ALA A 49 -7.43 -3.24 -3.74
CA ALA A 49 -6.63 -2.38 -4.61
C ALA A 49 -7.09 -0.92 -4.55
N THR A 50 -6.15 0.02 -4.54
CA THR A 50 -6.45 1.47 -4.51
C THR A 50 -6.70 2.09 -5.88
N GLN A 51 -6.51 1.33 -6.95
CA GLN A 51 -6.74 1.78 -8.31
C GLN A 51 -8.21 2.15 -8.52
N ASN A 52 -8.45 3.36 -9.03
CA ASN A 52 -9.78 3.91 -9.26
C ASN A 52 -10.68 3.95 -8.00
N LEU A 53 -10.09 4.04 -6.80
CA LEU A 53 -10.82 4.42 -5.60
C LEU A 53 -10.92 5.95 -5.50
N ALA A 54 -11.95 6.41 -4.79
CA ALA A 54 -12.11 7.82 -4.55
C ALA A 54 -10.94 8.36 -3.70
N LYS A 55 -10.42 9.55 -4.05
CA LYS A 55 -9.24 10.13 -3.40
C LYS A 55 -9.39 10.29 -1.88
N HIS A 56 -10.60 10.54 -1.40
CA HIS A 56 -10.90 10.67 0.03
C HIS A 56 -10.78 9.35 0.82
N ALA A 57 -10.91 8.20 0.15
CA ALA A 57 -10.73 6.90 0.79
C ALA A 57 -9.24 6.57 0.98
N VAL A 58 -8.37 7.14 0.12
CA VAL A 58 -6.93 6.91 0.12
C VAL A 58 -6.18 8.07 0.80
N SER A 59 -6.83 9.22 1.02
CA SER A 59 -6.19 10.43 1.57
C SER A 59 -5.63 10.25 2.98
N ALA A 60 -6.12 9.25 3.73
CA ALA A 60 -5.54 8.89 5.03
C ALA A 60 -4.07 8.41 4.91
N PHE A 61 -3.63 7.97 3.74
CA PHE A 61 -2.29 7.42 3.49
C PHE A 61 -1.30 8.44 2.88
N GLY A 62 -1.68 9.73 2.77
CA GLY A 62 -0.80 10.79 2.29
C GLY A 62 -0.83 11.04 0.78
N ALA A 63 0.26 11.58 0.22
CA ALA A 63 0.36 11.95 -1.19
C ALA A 63 0.29 10.72 -2.12
N SER A 64 -0.40 10.87 -3.26
CA SER A 64 -0.70 9.78 -4.20
C SER A 64 0.52 8.98 -4.71
N LEU A 65 1.72 9.56 -4.66
CA LEU A 65 2.96 8.90 -5.09
C LEU A 65 3.49 7.87 -4.07
N LEU A 66 3.16 8.04 -2.79
CA LEU A 66 3.58 7.15 -1.70
C LEU A 66 2.40 6.36 -1.13
N ALA A 67 1.21 6.50 -1.71
CA ALA A 67 0.04 5.76 -1.28
C ALA A 67 0.20 4.26 -1.58
N PRO A 68 -0.21 3.38 -0.65
CA PRO A 68 -0.11 1.94 -0.87
C PRO A 68 -1.01 1.51 -2.04
N ARG A 69 -0.53 0.54 -2.84
CA ARG A 69 -1.30 -0.02 -3.96
C ARG A 69 -2.51 -0.85 -3.50
N PHE A 70 -2.45 -1.34 -2.27
CA PHE A 70 -3.52 -2.09 -1.63
C PHE A 70 -3.73 -1.57 -0.21
N ILE A 71 -4.99 -1.41 0.20
CA ILE A 71 -5.39 -1.00 1.55
C ILE A 71 -5.92 -2.21 2.28
N GLY A 72 -5.57 -2.28 3.57
CA GLY A 72 -6.30 -2.91 4.67
C GLY A 72 -6.72 -4.38 4.51
N PRO A 73 -6.52 -5.23 5.51
CA PRO A 73 -7.23 -6.50 5.53
C PRO A 73 -8.71 -6.20 5.83
N PHE A 74 -9.57 -6.42 4.86
CA PHE A 74 -11.02 -6.39 5.02
C PHE A 74 -11.57 -7.81 5.02
N THR A 75 -12.60 -8.05 5.82
CA THR A 75 -13.27 -9.35 5.89
C THR A 75 -14.27 -9.47 4.76
N VAL A 76 -14.27 -10.61 4.06
CA VAL A 76 -15.30 -10.93 3.07
C VAL A 76 -16.60 -11.34 3.78
N LEU A 77 -17.68 -10.58 3.60
CA LEU A 77 -19.00 -10.87 4.17
C LEU A 77 -19.85 -11.79 3.29
N ALA A 78 -19.82 -11.58 1.97
CA ALA A 78 -20.65 -12.34 1.03
C ALA A 78 -19.98 -12.44 -0.34
N LYS A 79 -20.27 -13.54 -1.06
CA LYS A 79 -19.85 -13.77 -2.45
C LYS A 79 -21.06 -13.66 -3.39
N HIS A 80 -20.96 -12.80 -4.38
CA HIS A 80 -21.94 -12.56 -5.45
C HIS A 80 -21.28 -12.86 -6.81
N GLY A 81 -21.08 -14.15 -7.11
CA GLY A 81 -20.35 -14.58 -8.32
C GLY A 81 -18.91 -14.06 -8.33
N ASN A 82 -18.61 -13.14 -9.25
CA ASN A 82 -17.29 -12.51 -9.39
C ASN A 82 -17.15 -11.21 -8.56
N ALA A 83 -18.15 -10.87 -7.76
CA ALA A 83 -18.13 -9.71 -6.87
C ALA A 83 -18.22 -10.16 -5.41
N TYR A 84 -17.50 -9.49 -4.53
CA TYR A 84 -17.46 -9.79 -3.10
C TYR A 84 -17.82 -8.56 -2.30
N THR A 85 -18.64 -8.75 -1.28
CA THR A 85 -19.00 -7.71 -0.31
C THR A 85 -18.00 -7.76 0.83
N LEU A 86 -17.33 -6.64 1.09
CA LEU A 86 -16.34 -6.49 2.15
C LEU A 86 -16.95 -5.74 3.34
N ASP A 87 -16.44 -6.03 4.53
CA ASP A 87 -16.71 -5.25 5.72
C ASP A 87 -15.86 -3.98 5.71
N ILE A 88 -16.41 -2.92 5.10
CA ILE A 88 -15.75 -1.62 4.98
C ILE A 88 -16.34 -0.66 6.00
N PRO A 89 -15.51 0.07 6.78
CA PRO A 89 -16.02 1.09 7.67
C PRO A 89 -16.75 2.18 6.88
N SER A 90 -17.96 2.53 7.31
CA SER A 90 -18.81 3.53 6.64
C SER A 90 -18.16 4.91 6.57
N SER A 91 -17.16 5.19 7.42
CA SER A 91 -16.34 6.41 7.38
C SER A 91 -15.63 6.62 6.04
N MET A 92 -15.29 5.53 5.34
CA MET A 92 -14.57 5.59 4.06
C MET A 92 -15.48 5.92 2.87
N ARG A 93 -16.81 5.91 3.06
CA ARG A 93 -17.84 6.25 2.04
C ARG A 93 -17.67 5.51 0.71
N LEU A 94 -17.13 4.29 0.74
CA LEU A 94 -17.01 3.41 -0.42
C LEU A 94 -18.18 2.44 -0.50
N HIS A 95 -18.48 2.00 -1.73
CA HIS A 95 -19.41 0.90 -1.93
C HIS A 95 -18.80 -0.42 -1.40
N PRO A 96 -19.54 -1.24 -0.63
CA PRO A 96 -18.99 -2.42 0.03
C PRO A 96 -18.71 -3.58 -0.93
N THR A 97 -19.33 -3.61 -2.10
CA THR A 97 -19.17 -4.69 -3.09
C THR A 97 -18.13 -4.35 -4.15
N PHE A 98 -17.13 -5.23 -4.34
CA PHE A 98 -16.06 -5.08 -5.32
C PHE A 98 -15.88 -6.31 -6.21
N TYR A 99 -15.38 -6.08 -7.42
CA TYR A 99 -14.99 -7.12 -8.35
C TYR A 99 -13.72 -7.86 -7.88
N VAL A 100 -13.71 -9.19 -8.05
CA VAL A 100 -12.63 -10.13 -7.66
C VAL A 100 -11.23 -9.69 -8.08
N GLY A 101 -11.09 -9.05 -9.24
CA GLY A 101 -9.79 -8.60 -9.75
C GLY A 101 -9.16 -7.44 -8.97
N ARG A 102 -9.93 -6.77 -8.12
CA ARG A 102 -9.45 -5.72 -7.21
C ARG A 102 -9.05 -6.26 -5.84
N LEU A 103 -9.22 -7.56 -5.61
CA LEU A 103 -8.96 -8.19 -4.33
C LEU A 103 -7.70 -9.04 -4.41
N LYS A 104 -6.91 -9.00 -3.35
CA LYS A 104 -5.73 -9.85 -3.18
C LYS A 104 -5.85 -10.60 -1.85
N PRO A 105 -5.52 -11.90 -1.79
CA PRO A 105 -5.55 -12.62 -0.52
C PRO A 105 -4.56 -11.98 0.46
N TYR A 106 -5.01 -11.79 1.70
CA TYR A 106 -4.13 -11.33 2.77
C TYR A 106 -3.44 -12.54 3.40
N SER A 107 -2.15 -12.69 3.16
CA SER A 107 -1.31 -13.59 3.97
C SER A 107 -0.87 -12.81 5.19
N GLN A 108 -1.31 -13.22 6.38
CA GLN A 108 -0.61 -12.84 7.60
C GLN A 108 0.81 -13.38 7.43
N LEU A 109 1.76 -12.49 7.13
CA LEU A 109 3.13 -12.79 7.48
C LEU A 109 3.05 -12.93 8.99
N GLU A 110 3.10 -14.16 9.48
CA GLU A 110 3.72 -14.40 10.77
C GLU A 110 5.05 -13.67 10.65
N SER A 111 5.12 -12.47 11.22
CA SER A 111 6.38 -11.82 11.53
C SER A 111 7.23 -12.97 12.04
N PRO A 112 8.39 -13.32 11.45
CA PRO A 112 9.26 -14.30 12.06
C PRO A 112 9.40 -13.83 13.49
N VAL A 113 8.79 -14.57 14.41
CA VAL A 113 8.74 -14.25 15.84
C VAL A 113 10.17 -13.97 16.15
N VAL A 114 10.53 -12.69 16.36
CA VAL A 114 11.89 -12.16 16.30
C VAL A 114 12.81 -13.31 16.64
N VAL A 115 13.29 -14.02 15.60
CA VAL A 115 14.24 -15.09 15.84
C VAL A 115 15.43 -14.23 16.04
N ALA A 116 15.60 -13.82 17.30
CA ALA A 116 16.83 -13.31 17.80
C ALA A 116 17.80 -14.34 17.28
N LEU A 117 18.51 -13.96 16.21
CA LEU A 117 19.80 -14.51 15.93
C LEU A 117 20.50 -14.30 17.26
N ARG A 118 20.48 -15.35 18.09
CA ARG A 118 21.28 -15.41 19.30
C ARG A 118 22.66 -15.14 18.76
N CYS A 119 23.16 -13.93 19.00
CA CYS A 119 24.54 -13.60 18.73
C CYS A 119 25.37 -14.73 19.35
N PRO A 120 26.20 -15.45 18.58
CA PRO A 120 27.05 -16.49 19.14
C PRO A 120 28.10 -15.90 20.09
N PHE A 121 28.25 -14.58 20.10
CA PHE A 121 29.14 -13.86 20.99
C PHE A 121 28.38 -13.42 22.24
N GLY A 122 28.44 -14.26 23.28
CA GLY A 122 27.88 -13.99 24.58
C GLY A 122 28.55 -12.80 25.27
N TRP A 123 27.94 -11.63 25.18
CA TRP A 123 28.16 -10.54 26.13
C TRP A 123 26.80 -10.00 26.57
N VAL A 124 26.39 -10.42 27.77
CA VAL A 124 25.35 -9.77 28.54
C VAL A 124 26.03 -8.63 29.29
N THR A 125 25.95 -7.41 28.79
CA THR A 125 26.20 -6.24 29.65
C THR A 125 24.92 -5.90 30.38
N THR A 126 24.79 -6.44 31.59
CA THR A 126 23.88 -5.91 32.59
C THR A 126 24.35 -4.50 32.96
N ALA A 127 23.94 -3.48 32.22
CA ALA A 127 24.08 -2.10 32.66
C ALA A 127 22.77 -1.65 33.34
N ARG A 128 22.61 -2.14 34.57
CA ARG A 128 21.79 -1.50 35.60
C ARG A 128 22.41 -0.12 35.85
N HIS A 129 21.67 0.94 35.53
CA HIS A 129 21.89 2.35 35.86
C HIS A 129 23.28 2.79 36.36
N ALA A 130 23.91 3.70 35.62
CA ALA A 130 24.73 4.76 36.20
C ALA A 130 24.57 6.05 35.39
N PHE A 131 23.63 6.91 35.78
CA PHE A 131 23.68 8.33 35.45
C PHE A 131 24.90 8.92 36.19
N GLY A 132 26.06 8.89 35.54
CA GLY A 132 27.28 9.53 36.03
C GLY A 132 27.43 10.90 35.38
N ALA A 133 26.93 11.95 36.02
CA ALA A 133 27.33 13.31 35.69
C ALA A 133 28.70 13.58 36.32
N TRP A 134 29.75 13.67 35.52
CA TRP A 134 31.03 14.22 36.00
C TRP A 134 31.03 15.74 35.83
N GLN A 135 31.21 16.44 36.94
CA GLN A 135 31.33 17.90 36.96
C GLN A 135 32.80 18.27 37.18
N ALA A 136 33.52 18.61 36.11
CA ALA A 136 34.84 19.21 36.22
C ALA A 136 34.70 20.73 36.45
N ARG A 137 35.38 21.27 37.46
CA ARG A 137 35.52 22.72 37.66
C ARG A 137 36.60 23.23 36.71
N GLY A 138 36.20 23.92 35.64
CA GLY A 138 37.09 24.74 34.83
C GLY A 138 37.56 25.98 35.58
N TRP A 139 38.79 26.41 35.33
CA TRP A 139 39.53 27.45 36.07
C TRP A 139 38.98 28.89 35.96
N ASN A 140 37.76 29.09 35.43
CA ASN A 140 37.11 30.40 35.29
C ASN A 140 35.56 30.32 35.34
N GLY A 141 34.98 29.42 36.14
CA GLY A 141 33.56 29.52 36.53
C GLY A 141 32.49 29.17 35.46
N HIS A 142 32.85 28.91 34.21
CA HIS A 142 31.89 28.47 33.19
C HIS A 142 31.67 26.95 33.25
N LYS A 143 30.40 26.51 33.29
CA LYS A 143 30.03 25.09 33.21
C LYS A 143 29.98 24.66 31.74
N LEU A 144 30.84 23.71 31.36
CA LEU A 144 30.77 23.03 30.07
C LEU A 144 29.99 21.72 30.25
N LYS A 145 29.00 21.47 29.39
CA LYS A 145 28.19 20.26 29.39
C LYS A 145 28.51 19.47 28.13
N TRP A 146 29.06 18.27 28.29
CA TRP A 146 29.27 17.32 27.21
C TRP A 146 28.13 16.30 27.24
N VAL A 147 27.55 16.04 26.07
CA VAL A 147 26.63 14.92 25.86
C VAL A 147 27.22 14.11 24.73
N GLU A 148 27.73 12.94 25.07
CA GLU A 148 28.24 11.97 24.10
C GLU A 148 27.10 11.01 23.75
N TRP A 149 26.87 10.79 22.46
CA TRP A 149 26.00 9.71 21.97
C TRP A 149 26.81 8.84 21.02
N CYS A 150 26.86 7.55 21.32
CA CYS A 150 27.28 6.52 20.38
C CYS A 150 26.05 6.01 19.66
N ASP A 151 26.08 6.03 18.32
CA ASP A 151 25.19 5.18 17.52
C ASP A 151 25.99 4.20 16.65
N LEU A 152 25.42 3.00 16.56
CA LEU A 152 25.87 1.86 15.78
C LEU A 152 25.76 2.20 14.28
N ILE A 153 26.83 2.72 13.68
CA ILE A 153 27.34 2.46 12.31
C ILE A 153 28.50 3.46 12.10
N GLY A 154 29.72 2.95 11.98
CA GLY A 154 30.96 3.71 12.05
C GLY A 154 31.11 4.85 11.03
N GLY A 155 31.01 6.09 11.52
CA GLY A 155 31.46 7.29 10.83
C GLY A 155 31.37 8.51 11.74
N SER A 156 32.51 9.05 12.19
CA SER A 156 32.54 10.29 12.98
C SER A 156 32.37 11.51 12.07
N PHE A 157 31.34 12.32 12.30
CA PHE A 157 31.19 13.63 11.68
C PHE A 157 31.00 14.69 12.77
N MET A 158 31.91 15.67 12.82
CA MET A 158 31.86 16.81 13.74
C MET A 158 30.99 17.91 13.13
N ILE A 159 29.81 18.16 13.68
CA ILE A 159 29.07 19.41 13.48
C ILE A 159 28.58 19.94 14.83
N GLY A 160 28.91 21.20 15.13
CA GLY A 160 27.97 22.10 15.77
C GLY A 160 28.26 22.49 17.21
N MET A 161 28.95 23.62 17.36
CA MET A 161 28.98 24.46 18.56
C MET A 161 27.65 25.22 18.66
N VAL A 162 26.95 25.12 19.80
CA VAL A 162 25.77 25.97 20.11
C VAL A 162 25.98 26.65 21.47
N ASN A 163 25.60 27.92 21.49
CA ASN A 163 26.07 29.01 22.35
C ASN A 163 25.79 28.90 23.85
N ALA A 164 26.55 29.74 24.55
CA ALA A 164 26.45 30.15 25.94
C ALA A 164 25.06 30.65 26.34
N GLU A 165 24.57 30.18 27.47
CA GLU A 165 23.60 30.93 28.29
C GLU A 165 24.22 31.23 29.65
N THR A 166 24.17 32.52 29.99
CA THR A 166 24.72 33.15 31.18
C THR A 166 23.60 33.28 32.21
N ALA A 167 23.74 32.59 33.33
CA ALA A 167 23.37 32.96 34.72
C ALA A 167 23.15 31.68 35.54
#